data_AF-A0A2W5QSG1-F1
#
_entry.id   AF-A0A2W5QSG1-F1
#
_cell.length_a   1.000
_cell.length_b   1.000
_cell.length_c   1.000
_cell.angle_alpha   90.00
_cell.angle_beta   90.00
_cell.angle_gamma   90.00
#
_symmetry.space_group_name_H-M   'P 1'
#
loop_
_entity.id
_entity.type
_entity.pdbx_description
1 polymer ?
#
loop_
_entity_poly.entity_id
_entity_poly.type
_entity_poly.pdbx_seq_one_letter_code
_entity_poly.pdbx_strand_id
1 'polypeptide(L)' 'MIGMAKNLGLRVLVEGIETQEQMELCLDYGADVLQGYFFSHPLSADEFERRFLKLPVIST' A
#
# COMPACT_ATOMS: atom_id res chain seq x y z
N MET A 1 -2.00 -6.82 -17.07
CA MET A 1 -0.71 -6.24 -16.61
C MET A 1 -0.16 -6.97 -15.39
N ILE A 2 -0.93 -7.07 -14.29
CA ILE A 2 -0.50 -7.78 -13.07
C ILE A 2 -0.03 -9.21 -13.37
N GLY A 3 -0.90 -10.06 -13.95
CA GLY A 3 -0.53 -11.44 -14.28
C GLY A 3 0.70 -11.59 -15.20
N MET A 4 0.93 -10.64 -16.12
CA MET A 4 2.14 -10.65 -16.95
C MET A 4 3.40 -10.38 -16.11
N ALA A 5 3.35 -9.39 -15.22
CA ALA A 5 4.45 -9.08 -14.32
C ALA A 5 4.73 -10.24 -13.35
N LYS A 6 3.67 -10.92 -12.85
CA LYS A 6 3.82 -12.11 -12.02
C LYS A 6 4.48 -13.27 -12.76
N ASN A 7 4.14 -13.50 -14.03
CA ASN A 7 4.81 -14.51 -14.85
C ASN A 7 6.31 -14.23 -15.07
N LEU A 8 6.73 -12.97 -14.97
CA LEU A 8 8.13 -12.56 -15.02
C LEU A 8 8.82 -12.58 -13.64
N GLY A 9 8.13 -13.04 -12.58
CA GLY A 9 8.66 -13.07 -11.22
C GLY A 9 8.83 -11.68 -10.58
N LEU A 10 8.15 -10.66 -11.10
CA LEU A 10 8.24 -9.29 -10.60
C LEU A 10 7.27 -9.06 -9.43
N ARG A 11 7.64 -8.14 -8.54
CA ARG A 11 6.72 -7.57 -7.55
C ARG A 11 5.90 -6.45 -8.19
N VAL A 12 4.62 -6.40 -7.84
CA VAL A 12 3.64 -5.47 -8.42
C VAL A 12 3.09 -4.55 -7.33
N LEU A 13 3.33 -3.25 -7.51
CA LEU A 13 2.62 -2.18 -6.82
C LEU A 13 1.48 -1.70 -7.71
N VAL A 14 0.27 -1.63 -7.18
CA VAL A 14 -0.86 -0.93 -7.82
C VAL A 14 -1.14 0.36 -7.06
N GLU A 15 -1.06 1.48 -7.77
CA GLU A 15 -1.33 2.82 -7.25
C GLU A 15 -2.73 3.31 -7.65
N GLY A 16 -3.32 4.20 -6.84
CA GLY A 16 -4.61 4.83 -7.12
C GLY A 16 -5.84 4.05 -6.62
N ILE A 17 -5.71 3.23 -5.58
CA ILE A 17 -6.85 2.55 -4.96
C ILE A 17 -7.70 3.55 -4.15
N GLU A 18 -8.97 3.70 -4.50
CA GLU A 18 -9.92 4.62 -3.87
C GLU A 18 -11.12 3.90 -3.23
N THR A 19 -11.45 2.69 -3.67
CA THR A 19 -12.57 1.89 -3.13
C THR A 19 -12.15 0.50 -2.67
N GLN A 20 -12.99 -0.13 -1.85
CA GLN A 20 -12.77 -1.50 -1.37
C GLN A 20 -12.81 -2.51 -2.53
N GLU A 21 -13.73 -2.34 -3.49
CA GLU A 21 -13.87 -3.22 -4.64
C GLU A 21 -12.61 -3.20 -5.52
N GLN A 22 -11.99 -2.02 -5.68
CA GLN A 22 -10.72 -1.89 -6.40
C GLN A 22 -9.59 -2.63 -5.67
N MET A 23 -9.53 -2.50 -4.34
CA MET A 23 -8.55 -3.21 -3.50
C MET A 23 -8.69 -4.73 -3.67
N GLU A 24 -9.90 -5.25 -3.48
CA GLU A 24 -10.22 -6.68 -3.58
C GLU A 24 -9.85 -7.24 -4.96
N LEU A 25 -10.25 -6.55 -6.03
CA LEU A 25 -9.92 -6.95 -7.39
C LEU A 25 -8.41 -7.00 -7.64
N CYS A 26 -7.64 -6.02 -7.13
CA CYS A 26 -6.19 -6.01 -7.31
C CYS A 26 -5.50 -7.14 -6.53
N LEU A 27 -6.00 -7.48 -5.34
CA LEU A 27 -5.53 -8.64 -4.56
C LEU A 27 -5.82 -9.95 -5.30
N ASP A 28 -7.02 -10.12 -5.85
CA ASP A 28 -7.42 -11.31 -6.60
C ASP A 28 -6.55 -11.52 -7.85
N TYR A 29 -6.12 -10.43 -8.50
CA TYR A 29 -5.18 -10.50 -9.62
C TYR A 29 -3.71 -10.74 -9.20
N GLY A 30 -3.40 -10.72 -7.90
CA GLY A 30 -2.08 -11.02 -7.36
C GLY A 30 -1.14 -9.82 -7.23
N ALA A 31 -1.67 -8.61 -6.99
CA ALA A 31 -0.85 -7.47 -6.59
C ALA A 31 -0.15 -7.74 -5.24
N ASP A 32 1.10 -7.28 -5.10
CA ASP A 32 1.89 -7.49 -3.87
C ASP A 32 1.76 -6.31 -2.90
N VAL A 33 1.61 -5.10 -3.44
CA VAL A 33 1.49 -3.85 -2.67
C VAL A 33 0.41 -2.99 -3.31
N LEU A 34 -0.38 -2.32 -2.47
CA LEU A 34 -1.43 -1.41 -2.88
C LEU A 34 -1.17 -0.03 -2.27
N GLN A 35 -1.45 1.02 -3.05
CA GLN A 35 -1.39 2.40 -2.59
C GLN A 35 -2.59 3.17 -3.13
N GLY A 36 -3.19 4.02 -2.31
CA GLY A 36 -4.22 4.95 -2.77
C GLY A 36 -5.00 5.56 -1.62
N TYR A 37 -5.93 6.46 -1.96
CA TYR A 37 -6.70 7.25 -1.00
C TYR A 37 -7.65 6.41 -0.14
N PHE A 38 -7.99 5.20 -0.60
CA PHE A 38 -8.68 4.21 0.22
C PHE A 38 -7.95 3.94 1.55
N PHE A 39 -6.61 3.91 1.54
CA PHE A 39 -5.80 3.69 2.74
C PHE A 39 -5.49 5.00 3.46
N SER A 40 -4.99 5.99 2.71
CA SER A 40 -4.72 7.33 3.22
C SER A 40 -4.47 8.28 2.05
N HIS A 41 -4.87 9.53 2.22
CA HIS A 41 -4.33 10.63 1.42
C HIS A 41 -2.83 10.84 1.75
N PRO A 42 -2.06 11.51 0.87
CA PRO A 42 -0.71 11.96 1.18
C PRO A 42 -0.70 12.77 2.47
N LEU A 43 0.31 12.54 3.31
CA LEU A 43 0.43 13.14 4.62
C LEU A 43 1.70 13.97 4.72
N SER A 44 1.71 14.93 5.64
CA SER A 44 2.97 15.50 6.12
C SER A 44 3.84 14.43 6.80
N ALA A 45 5.14 14.69 6.90
CA ALA A 45 6.07 13.80 7.59
C ALA A 45 5.60 13.55 9.05
N ASP A 46 5.30 14.60 9.80
CA ASP A 46 4.86 14.52 11.20
C ASP A 46 3.59 13.65 11.37
N GLU A 47 2.61 13.79 10.47
CA GLU A 47 1.40 12.98 10.49
C GLU A 47 1.67 11.52 10.12
N PHE A 48 2.54 11.28 9.14
CA PHE A 48 2.95 9.93 8.75
C PHE A 48 3.66 9.23 9.91
N GLU A 49 4.63 9.89 10.54
CA GLU A 49 5.36 9.37 11.69
C GLU A 49 4.41 9.00 12.82
N ARG A 50 3.51 9.91 13.19
CA ARG A 50 2.52 9.68 14.25
C ARG A 50 1.57 8.51 13.95
N ARG A 51 1.16 8.32 12.69
CA ARG A 51 0.15 7.31 12.30
C ARG A 51 0.76 5.94 12.03
N PHE A 52 1.95 5.88 11.45
CA PHE A 52 2.47 4.65 10.84
C PHE A 52 3.84 4.22 11.37
N LEU A 53 4.62 5.10 12.00
CA LEU A 53 5.88 4.70 12.63
C LEU A 53 5.67 4.43 14.12
N LYS A 54 6.08 3.26 14.60
CA LYS A 54 6.20 3.03 16.04
C LYS A 54 7.42 3.82 16.51
N LEU A 55 7.21 4.90 17.27
CA LEU A 55 8.30 5.56 17.97
C LEU A 55 8.95 4.56 18.92
N PRO A 56 10.28 4.34 18.86
CA PRO A 56 10.94 3.51 19.85
C PRO A 56 10.73 4.15 21.22
N VAL A 57 10.10 3.41 22.14
CA VAL A 57 10.06 3.81 23.56
C VAL A 57 11.49 3.68 24.07
N ILE A 58 12.19 4.81 24.20
CA ILE A 58 13.48 4.84 24.88
C ILE A 58 13.17 4.70 26.38
N SER A 59 13.20 3.47 26.89
CA SER A 59 13.16 3.22 28.33
C SER A 59 14.44 3.79 28.95
N THR A 60 14.31 4.85 29.73
CA THR A 60 15.34 5.34 30.65
C THR A 60 15.25 4.59 31.98
#